data_AF-A0A3D1XR38-F1
#
_entry.id   AF-A0A3D1XR38-F1
#
_cell.length_a   1.000
_cell.length_b   1.000
_cell.length_c   1.000
_cell.angle_alpha   90.00
_cell.angle_beta   90.00
_cell.angle_gamma   90.00
#
_symmetry.space_group_name_H-M   'P 1'
#
loop_
_entity.id
_entity.type
_entity.pdbx_description
1 polymer ?
#
loop_
_entity_poly.entity_id
_entity_poly.type
_entity_poly.pdbx_seq_one_letter_code
_entity_poly.pdbx_strand_id
1 'polypeptide(L)'
;QKAYKTASQKLENLTRSQKSEPKEFVSKLSEILREYIGDKLNMQGKAITAAEVEQKLKESDYQDNAANDTRKLLEKYEALQYTPVSSGNNLELLNESQNIIKILEKKS
;
A
#
# COMPACT_ATOMS: atom_id res chain seq x y z
N GLN A 1 -13.86 8.24 -2.84
CA GLN A 1 -13.75 8.95 -1.54
C GLN A 1 -13.81 8.05 -0.31
N LYS A 2 -14.69 7.03 -0.22
CA LYS A 2 -14.75 6.15 0.96
C LYS A 2 -13.45 5.36 1.20
N ALA A 3 -12.90 4.74 0.14
CA ALA A 3 -11.60 4.04 0.17
C ALA A 3 -10.47 4.88 0.79
N TYR A 4 -10.27 6.09 0.26
CA TYR A 4 -9.22 7.00 0.70
C TYR A 4 -9.34 7.37 2.19
N LYS A 5 -10.56 7.70 2.63
CA LYS A 5 -10.81 8.05 4.04
C LYS A 5 -10.53 6.85 4.95
N THR A 6 -10.98 5.66 4.57
CA THR A 6 -10.73 4.43 5.32
C THR A 6 -9.24 4.11 5.39
N ALA A 7 -8.52 4.18 4.27
CA ALA A 7 -7.09 3.92 4.22
C ALA A 7 -6.30 4.93 5.07
N SER A 8 -6.62 6.22 4.96
CA SER A 8 -5.98 7.28 5.75
C SER A 8 -6.18 7.08 7.26
N GLN A 9 -7.39 6.71 7.69
CA GLN A 9 -7.69 6.40 9.10
C GLN A 9 -6.91 5.18 9.59
N LYS A 10 -6.82 4.12 8.78
CA LYS A 10 -6.05 2.92 9.14
C LYS A 10 -4.56 3.20 9.25
N LEU A 11 -3.98 4.01 8.34
CA LEU A 11 -2.58 4.44 8.43
C LEU A 11 -2.31 5.29 9.68
N GLU A 12 -3.21 6.22 10.02
CA GLU A 12 -3.08 7.01 11.26
C GLU A 12 -3.10 6.12 12.51
N ASN A 13 -4.02 5.15 12.57
CA ASN A 13 -4.10 4.21 13.67
C ASN A 13 -2.84 3.34 13.77
N LEU A 14 -2.35 2.82 12.64
CA LEU A 14 -1.11 2.04 12.60
C LEU A 14 0.10 2.86 13.07
N THR A 15 0.14 4.14 12.72
CA THR A 15 1.20 5.08 13.15
C THR A 15 1.16 5.31 14.66
N ARG A 16 -0.03 5.40 15.27
CA ARG A 16 -0.17 5.54 16.73
C ARG A 16 0.19 4.24 17.47
N SER A 17 0.05 3.10 16.82
CA SER A 17 0.38 1.77 17.37
C SER A 17 1.86 1.37 17.20
N GLN A 18 2.81 2.32 17.34
CA GLN A 18 4.27 2.13 17.13
C GLN A 18 4.94 0.98 17.92
N LYS A 19 4.22 0.29 18.81
CA LYS A 19 4.71 -0.86 19.57
C LYS A 19 4.58 -2.21 18.84
N SER A 20 4.17 -2.21 17.57
CA SER A 20 4.01 -3.43 16.78
C SER A 20 5.37 -3.97 16.33
N GLU A 21 5.55 -5.29 16.30
CA GLU A 21 6.75 -5.89 15.72
C GLU A 21 6.93 -5.46 14.26
N PRO A 22 8.16 -5.27 13.76
CA PRO A 22 8.40 -4.76 12.40
C PRO A 22 7.69 -5.56 11.30
N LYS A 23 7.62 -6.90 11.46
CA LYS A 23 6.89 -7.77 10.54
C LYS A 23 5.39 -7.49 10.55
N GLU A 24 4.78 -7.39 11.73
CA GLU A 24 3.34 -7.11 11.87
C GLU A 24 3.00 -5.74 11.30
N PHE A 25 3.87 -4.75 11.51
CA PHE A 25 3.71 -3.41 10.95
C PHE A 25 3.67 -3.43 9.41
N VAL A 26 4.62 -4.12 8.78
CA VAL A 26 4.69 -4.25 7.32
C VAL A 26 3.50 -5.03 6.77
N SER A 27 3.08 -6.12 7.43
CA SER A 27 1.89 -6.88 7.02
C SER A 27 0.65 -5.99 7.03
N LYS A 28 0.43 -5.21 8.11
CA LYS A 28 -0.69 -4.26 8.20
C LYS A 28 -0.62 -3.17 7.13
N LEU A 29 0.57 -2.64 6.81
CA LEU A 29 0.73 -1.69 5.71
C LEU A 29 0.33 -2.29 4.36
N SER A 30 0.80 -3.50 4.07
CA SER A 30 0.44 -4.23 2.84
C SER A 30 -1.07 -4.45 2.76
N GLU A 31 -1.72 -4.86 3.85
CA GLU A 31 -3.17 -5.04 3.89
C GLU A 31 -3.94 -3.74 3.63
N ILE A 32 -3.55 -2.63 4.28
CA ILE A 32 -4.19 -1.33 4.09
C ILE A 32 -4.09 -0.87 2.64
N LEU A 33 -2.89 -0.99 2.05
CA LEU A 33 -2.66 -0.53 0.69
C LEU A 33 -3.40 -1.41 -0.33
N ARG A 34 -3.38 -2.73 -0.18
CA ARG A 34 -4.11 -3.65 -1.06
C ARG A 34 -5.63 -3.48 -0.94
N GLU A 35 -6.16 -3.26 0.25
CA GLU A 35 -7.59 -2.98 0.44
C GLU A 35 -8.00 -1.68 -0.26
N TYR A 36 -7.21 -0.61 -0.10
CA TYR A 36 -7.45 0.66 -0.79
C TYR A 36 -7.45 0.50 -2.31
N ILE A 37 -6.42 -0.14 -2.86
CA ILE A 37 -6.28 -0.36 -4.30
C ILE A 37 -7.40 -1.24 -4.82
N GLY A 38 -7.78 -2.28 -4.08
CA GLY A 38 -8.87 -3.18 -4.43
C GLY A 38 -10.20 -2.43 -4.55
N ASP A 39 -10.55 -1.61 -3.57
CA ASP A 39 -11.76 -0.76 -3.62
C ASP A 39 -11.68 0.25 -4.77
N LYS A 40 -10.53 0.91 -4.94
CA LYS A 40 -10.31 1.94 -5.96
C LYS A 40 -10.41 1.41 -7.39
N LEU A 41 -9.85 0.23 -7.64
CA LEU A 41 -9.79 -0.40 -8.97
C LEU A 41 -10.92 -1.42 -9.17
N ASN A 42 -11.85 -1.52 -8.21
CA ASN A 42 -12.94 -2.50 -8.19
C ASN A 42 -12.43 -3.94 -8.39
N MET A 43 -11.27 -4.26 -7.80
CA MET A 43 -10.70 -5.61 -7.79
C MET A 43 -11.27 -6.36 -6.58
N GLN A 44 -12.01 -7.43 -6.84
CA GLN A 44 -12.58 -8.27 -5.78
C GLN A 44 -11.57 -9.31 -5.31
N GLY A 45 -11.27 -9.34 -4.01
CA GLY A 45 -10.43 -10.38 -3.39
C GLY A 45 -9.38 -9.81 -2.44
N LYS A 46 -9.10 -10.51 -1.33
CA LYS A 46 -8.07 -10.11 -0.35
C LYS A 46 -6.63 -10.38 -0.81
N ALA A 47 -6.46 -11.13 -1.90
CA ALA A 47 -5.18 -11.64 -2.38
C ALA A 47 -4.82 -11.07 -3.76
N ILE A 48 -5.01 -9.76 -3.98
CA ILE A 48 -4.48 -9.11 -5.18
C ILE A 48 -2.95 -9.09 -5.09
N THR A 49 -2.24 -9.54 -6.13
CA THR A 49 -0.77 -9.51 -6.19
C THR A 49 -0.25 -8.15 -6.67
N ALA A 50 1.05 -7.89 -6.47
CA ALA A 50 1.66 -6.64 -6.93
C ALA A 50 1.62 -6.49 -8.47
N ALA A 51 1.77 -7.60 -9.20
CA ALA A 51 1.71 -7.63 -10.65
C ALA A 51 0.30 -7.38 -11.20
N GLU A 52 -0.74 -7.96 -10.58
CA GLU A 52 -2.13 -7.71 -10.95
C GLU A 52 -2.51 -6.24 -10.75
N VAL A 53 -2.03 -5.62 -9.66
CA VAL A 53 -2.22 -4.20 -9.40
C VAL A 53 -1.56 -3.34 -10.47
N GLU A 54 -0.31 -3.64 -10.85
CA GLU A 54 0.38 -2.93 -11.93
C GLU A 54 -0.43 -2.97 -13.22
N GLN A 55 -0.82 -4.18 -13.65
CA GLN A 55 -1.57 -4.37 -14.88
C GLN A 55 -2.88 -3.58 -14.83
N LYS A 56 -3.64 -3.68 -13.74
CA LYS A 56 -4.93 -3.01 -13.61
C LYS A 56 -4.82 -1.49 -13.62
N LEU A 57 -3.76 -0.94 -13.03
CA LEU A 57 -3.47 0.49 -13.07
C LEU A 57 -3.18 0.96 -14.51
N LYS A 58 -2.38 0.21 -15.27
CA LYS A 58 -2.09 0.51 -16.68
C LYS A 58 -3.35 0.41 -17.55
N GLU A 59 -4.19 -0.60 -17.34
CA GLU A 59 -5.49 -0.75 -18.02
C GLU A 59 -6.46 0.39 -17.67
N SER A 60 -6.33 0.96 -16.48
CA SER A 60 -7.11 2.13 -16.03
C SER A 60 -6.43 3.47 -16.39
N ASP A 61 -5.53 3.43 -17.37
CA ASP A 61 -4.83 4.57 -17.97
C ASP A 61 -3.88 5.32 -17.00
N TYR A 62 -3.62 4.80 -15.79
CA TYR A 62 -2.69 5.46 -14.87
C TYR A 62 -1.29 5.54 -15.49
N GLN A 63 -0.55 6.59 -15.14
CA GLN A 63 0.81 6.75 -15.64
C GLN A 63 1.68 5.53 -15.27
N ASP A 64 2.56 5.10 -16.19
CA ASP A 64 3.36 3.89 -16.02
C ASP A 64 4.24 3.95 -14.75
N ASN A 65 4.74 5.14 -14.39
CA ASN A 65 5.45 5.36 -13.14
C ASN A 65 4.59 5.08 -11.91
N ALA A 66 3.34 5.55 -11.86
CA ALA A 66 2.43 5.30 -10.75
C ALA A 66 2.11 3.79 -10.61
N ALA A 67 1.94 3.08 -11.72
CA ALA A 67 1.74 1.63 -11.72
C ALA A 67 2.97 0.89 -11.20
N ASN A 68 4.16 1.23 -11.70
CA ASN A 68 5.43 0.64 -11.31
C ASN A 68 5.80 0.93 -9.84
N ASP A 69 5.62 2.17 -9.38
CA ASP A 69 5.90 2.56 -8.00
C ASP A 69 4.96 1.85 -7.02
N THR A 70 3.68 1.69 -7.39
CA THR A 70 2.72 0.91 -6.59
C THR A 70 3.15 -0.56 -6.48
N ARG A 71 3.55 -1.17 -7.61
CA ARG A 71 4.06 -2.55 -7.63
C ARG A 71 5.28 -2.72 -6.74
N LYS A 72 6.30 -1.88 -6.94
CA LYS A 72 7.56 -1.93 -6.17
C LYS A 72 7.31 -1.80 -4.68
N LEU A 73 6.37 -0.94 -4.27
CA LEU A 73 6.02 -0.78 -2.86
C LEU A 73 5.38 -2.04 -2.27
N LEU A 74 4.47 -2.68 -3.01
CA LEU A 74 3.87 -3.96 -2.59
C LEU A 74 4.92 -5.08 -2.50
N GLU A 75 5.81 -5.18 -3.50
CA GLU A 75 6.94 -6.14 -3.49
C GLU A 75 7.91 -5.87 -2.32
N LYS A 76 8.19 -4.59 -2.01
CA LYS A 76 8.99 -4.18 -0.84
C LYS A 76 8.36 -4.69 0.46
N TYR A 77 7.04 -4.55 0.63
CA TYR A 77 6.35 -5.08 1.81
C TYR A 77 6.39 -6.61 1.90
N GLU A 78 6.29 -7.31 0.77
CA GLU A 78 6.40 -8.77 0.75
C GLU A 78 7.82 -9.21 1.18
N ALA A 79 8.86 -8.62 0.60
CA ALA A 79 10.25 -8.93 0.95
C ALA A 79 10.58 -8.66 2.44
N LEU A 80 10.06 -7.56 2.98
CA LEU A 80 10.27 -7.17 4.38
C LEU A 80 9.57 -8.12 5.39
N GLN A 81 8.57 -8.90 4.97
CA GLN A 81 7.93 -9.91 5.84
C GLN A 81 8.78 -11.17 6.05
N TYR A 82 9.75 -11.41 5.17
CA TYR A 82 10.66 -12.55 5.21
C TYR A 82 12.09 -12.17 5.60
N THR A 83 12.40 -10.88 5.66
CA THR A 83 13.73 -10.36 6.06
C THR A 83 13.70 -9.99 7.55
N PRO A 84 14.73 -10.30 8.36
CA PRO A 84 14.84 -9.79 9.72
C PRO A 84 14.98 -8.25 9.68
N VAL A 85 13.86 -7.56 9.88
CA VAL A 85 13.75 -6.10 9.76
C VAL A 85 14.36 -5.43 10.99
N SER A 86 15.31 -4.52 10.78
CA SER A 86 15.73 -3.56 11.80
C SER A 86 14.64 -2.48 11.95
N SER A 87 14.36 -2.07 13.19
CA SER A 87 13.20 -1.25 13.60
C SER A 87 13.16 0.19 13.07
N GLY A 88 14.00 0.56 12.09
CA GLY A 88 14.26 1.94 11.67
C GLY A 88 13.40 2.48 10.52
N ASN A 89 12.75 1.63 9.72
CA ASN A 89 12.19 2.07 8.42
C ASN A 89 10.68 2.37 8.42
N ASN A 90 9.99 2.30 9.57
CA ASN A 90 8.54 2.39 9.62
C ASN A 90 7.98 3.74 9.11
N LEU A 91 8.67 4.85 9.39
CA LEU A 91 8.24 6.18 8.93
C LEU A 91 8.41 6.34 7.41
N GLU A 92 9.48 5.80 6.84
CA GLU A 92 9.70 5.79 5.39
C GLU A 92 8.57 5.02 4.68
N LEU A 93 8.29 3.81 5.16
CA LEU A 93 7.24 2.95 4.60
C LEU A 93 5.85 3.61 4.66
N LEU A 94 5.54 4.33 5.74
CA LEU A 94 4.31 5.11 5.88
C LEU A 94 4.23 6.25 4.86
N ASN A 95 5.32 7.01 4.71
CA ASN A 95 5.38 8.11 3.75
C ASN A 95 5.22 7.60 2.32
N GLU A 96 5.84 6.47 1.97
CA GLU A 96 5.67 5.81 0.68
C GLU A 96 4.20 5.39 0.46
N SER A 97 3.54 4.76 1.45
CA SER A 97 2.11 4.40 1.35
C SER A 97 1.24 5.63 1.09
N GLN A 98 1.43 6.69 1.88
CA GLN A 98 0.66 7.92 1.76
C GLN A 98 0.88 8.58 0.40
N ASN A 99 2.10 8.55 -0.13
CA ASN A 99 2.40 9.10 -1.44
C ASN A 99 1.68 8.34 -2.56
N ILE A 100 1.73 7.00 -2.55
CA ILE A 100 1.00 6.17 -3.52
C ILE A 100 -0.50 6.46 -3.47
N ILE A 101 -1.10 6.48 -2.27
CA ILE A 101 -2.53 6.79 -2.11
C ILE A 101 -2.86 8.17 -2.71
N LYS A 102 -2.04 9.19 -2.45
CA LYS A 102 -2.24 10.55 -3.01
C LYS A 102 -2.11 10.58 -4.53
N ILE A 103 -1.13 9.87 -5.10
CA ILE A 103 -0.95 9.77 -6.56
C ILE A 103 -2.20 9.14 -7.19
N LEU A 104 -2.68 8.04 -6.60
CA LEU A 104 -3.85 7.31 -7.10
C LEU A 104 -5.17 8.10 -6.92
N GLU A 105 -5.27 8.97 -5.92
CA GLU A 105 -6.43 9.85 -5.76
C GLU A 105 -6.45 11.04 -6.72
N LYS A 106 -5.30 11.56 -7.14
CA LYS A 106 -5.24 12.70 -8.08
C LYS A 106 -5.87 12.40 -9.44
N LYS A 107 -5.99 11.12 -9.81
CA LYS A 107 -6.63 10.66 -11.04
C LYS A 107 -8.14 10.38 -10.88
N SER A 108 -8.73 10.67 -9.72
CA SER A 108 -10.14 10.38 -9.43
C SER A 108 -11.11 11.48 -9.79
#